data_AF-A0ABD0KMZ5-F1
#
_entry.id   AF-A0ABD0KMZ5-F1
#
_cell.length_a   1.000
_cell.length_b   1.000
_cell.length_c   1.000
_cell.angle_alpha   90.00
_cell.angle_beta   90.00
_cell.angle_gamma   90.00
#
_symmetry.space_group_name_H-M   'P 1'
#
loop_
_entity.id
_entity.type
_entity.pdbx_description
1 polymer ?
#
loop_
_entity_poly.entity_id
_entity_poly.type
_entity_poly.pdbx_seq_one_letter_code
_entity_poly.pdbx_strand_id
1 'polypeptide(L)' 'MCNEVQLATFDGLHKMYAKELSLKKQIAQNIAHSSSRELLTFYSVAWLHEPYINSQLPLESLLLETGHR' A
#
# COMPACT_ATOMS: atom_id res chain seq x y z
N MET A 1 -9.49 -0.57 -28.31
CA MET A 1 -9.65 -1.06 -26.93
C MET A 1 -8.37 -0.87 -26.07
N CYS A 2 -7.55 0.17 -26.29
CA CYS A 2 -6.33 0.38 -25.48
C CYS A 2 -6.46 1.49 -24.42
N ASN A 3 -7.42 2.42 -24.53
CA ASN A 3 -7.49 3.56 -23.61
C ASN A 3 -8.30 3.33 -22.32
N GLU A 4 -9.24 2.40 -22.30
CA GLU A 4 -10.11 2.20 -21.11
C GLU A 4 -9.44 1.33 -20.02
N VAL A 5 -8.53 0.42 -20.41
CA VAL A 5 -7.81 -0.44 -19.47
C VAL A 5 -6.70 0.32 -18.73
N GLN A 6 -6.06 1.31 -19.37
CA GLN A 6 -4.98 2.11 -18.76
C GLN A 6 -5.47 3.17 -17.76
N LEU A 7 -6.71 3.66 -17.89
CA LEU A 7 -7.29 4.58 -16.90
C LEU A 7 -7.76 3.84 -15.64
N ALA A 8 -8.19 2.58 -15.79
CA ALA A 8 -8.58 1.72 -14.67
C ALA A 8 -7.37 1.28 -13.80
N THR A 9 -6.13 1.33 -14.33
CA THR A 9 -4.93 0.93 -13.59
C THR A 9 -4.33 2.06 -12.75
N PHE A 10 -4.21 3.29 -13.26
CA PHE A 10 -3.60 4.40 -12.50
C PHE A 10 -4.43 4.81 -11.28
N ASP A 11 -5.72 5.05 -11.46
CA ASP A 11 -6.61 5.42 -10.35
C ASP A 11 -6.74 4.26 -9.34
N GLY A 12 -6.72 3.02 -9.82
CA GLY A 12 -6.67 1.82 -8.98
C GLY A 12 -5.39 1.72 -8.14
N LEU A 13 -4.22 1.88 -8.77
CA LEU A 13 -2.91 1.90 -8.12
C LEU A 13 -2.83 3.00 -7.07
N HIS A 14 -3.14 4.24 -7.47
CA HIS A 14 -3.12 5.38 -6.57
C HIS A 14 -4.04 5.17 -5.37
N LYS A 15 -5.26 4.66 -5.57
CA LYS A 15 -6.20 4.35 -4.48
C LYS A 15 -5.68 3.26 -3.55
N MET A 16 -5.08 2.20 -4.10
CA MET A 16 -4.50 1.10 -3.33
C MET A 16 -3.34 1.58 -2.45
N TYR A 17 -2.37 2.30 -3.04
CA TYR A 17 -1.24 2.86 -2.32
C TYR A 17 -1.64 3.95 -1.33
N ALA A 18 -2.62 4.79 -1.66
CA ALA A 18 -3.15 5.79 -0.73
C ALA A 18 -3.81 5.13 0.49
N LYS A 19 -4.55 4.03 0.28
CA LYS A 19 -5.19 3.27 1.35
C LYS A 19 -4.15 2.56 2.23
N GLU A 20 -3.14 1.96 1.62
CA GLU A 20 -2.01 1.35 2.33
C GLU A 20 -1.23 2.39 3.16
N LEU A 21 -0.93 3.54 2.57
CA LEU A 21 -0.25 4.63 3.26
C LEU A 21 -1.06 5.14 4.47
N SER A 22 -2.39 5.25 4.32
CA SER A 22 -3.28 5.62 5.42
C SER A 22 -3.21 4.63 6.57
N LEU A 23 -3.27 3.32 6.28
CA LEU A 23 -3.13 2.26 7.28
C LEU A 23 -1.77 2.36 7.99
N LYS A 24 -0.67 2.48 7.24
CA LYS A 24 0.68 2.60 7.80
C LYS A 24 0.80 3.82 8.73
N LYS A 25 0.23 4.97 8.36
CA LYS A 25 0.20 6.16 9.24
C LYS A 25 -0.54 5.89 10.56
N GLN A 26 -1.68 5.21 10.52
CA GLN A 26 -2.43 4.83 11.72
C GLN A 26 -1.64 3.84 12.60
N ILE A 27 -1.00 2.83 12.00
CA ILE A 27 -0.15 1.89 12.73
C ILE A 27 1.00 2.63 13.42
N ALA A 28 1.72 3.52 12.72
CA ALA A 28 2.82 4.29 13.29
C ALA A 28 2.39 5.19 14.45
N GLN A 29 1.24 5.87 14.32
CA GLN A 29 0.66 6.68 15.40
C GLN A 29 0.32 5.80 16.61
N ASN A 30 -0.30 4.64 16.40
CA ASN A 30 -0.72 3.76 17.48
C ASN A 30 0.44 3.05 18.18
N ILE A 31 1.52 2.71 17.46
CA ILE A 31 2.76 2.17 18.04
C ILE A 31 3.34 3.17 19.04
N ALA A 32 3.38 4.46 18.70
CA ALA A 32 3.96 5.49 19.56
C ALA A 32 3.21 5.67 20.90
N HIS A 33 1.93 5.28 20.94
CA HIS A 33 1.09 5.36 22.14
C HIS A 33 0.93 4.04 22.90
N SER A 34 1.49 2.94 22.38
CA SER A 34 1.32 1.61 22.97
C SER A 34 2.50 1.21 23.87
N SER A 35 2.21 0.89 25.13
CA SER A 35 3.17 0.35 26.10
C SER A 35 3.05 -1.18 26.29
N SER A 36 2.09 -1.83 25.63
CA SER A 36 1.89 -3.29 25.69
C SER A 36 2.70 -3.99 24.59
N ARG A 37 3.48 -5.00 25.00
CA ARG A 37 4.33 -5.81 24.13
C ARG A 37 3.52 -6.58 23.08
N GLU A 38 2.32 -7.01 23.44
CA GLU A 38 1.39 -7.74 22.58
C GLU A 38 0.89 -6.84 21.45
N LEU A 39 0.52 -5.59 21.78
CA LEU A 39 0.11 -4.58 20.79
C LEU A 39 1.26 -4.17 19.86
N LEU A 40 2.48 -4.00 20.38
CA LEU A 40 3.66 -3.71 19.56
C LEU A 40 3.95 -4.85 18.57
N THR A 41 3.81 -6.10 19.01
CA THR A 41 3.97 -7.29 18.15
C THR A 41 2.89 -7.32 17.07
N PHE A 42 1.62 -7.09 17.43
CA PHE A 42 0.52 -7.00 16.48
C PHE A 42 0.76 -5.93 15.41
N TYR A 43 1.11 -4.70 15.83
CA TYR A 43 1.39 -3.61 14.90
C TYR A 43 2.61 -3.88 14.01
N SER A 44 3.63 -4.59 14.51
CA SER A 44 4.80 -4.98 13.71
C SER A 44 4.43 -5.99 12.61
N VAL A 45 3.59 -6.97 12.92
CA VAL A 45 3.08 -7.93 11.92
C VAL A 45 2.13 -7.23 10.94
N ALA A 46 1.25 -6.36 11.43
CA ALA A 46 0.34 -5.59 10.60
C ALA A 46 1.05 -4.62 9.66
N TRP A 47 2.21 -4.09 10.04
CA TRP A 47 3.03 -3.23 9.17
C TRP A 47 3.64 -4.00 7.99
N LEU A 48 4.01 -5.26 8.21
CA LEU A 48 4.62 -6.13 7.20
C LEU A 48 3.59 -6.71 6.23
N HIS A 49 2.37 -6.95 6.72
CA HIS A 49 1.26 -7.41 5.90
C HIS A 49 0.71 -6.20 5.12
N GLU A 50 0.86 -6.18 3.80
CA GLU A 50 0.40 -5.08 2.93
C GLU A 50 -0.95 -5.42 2.25
N PRO A 51 -2.07 -5.48 2.99
CA PRO A 51 -3.33 -6.07 2.49
C PRO A 51 -3.98 -5.29 1.35
N TYR A 52 -3.63 -4.01 1.18
CA TYR A 52 -4.22 -3.17 0.14
C TYR A 52 -3.38 -3.09 -1.13
N ILE A 53 -2.15 -3.61 -1.10
CA ILE A 53 -1.31 -3.75 -2.29
C ILE A 53 -1.53 -5.15 -2.87
N ASN A 54 -1.98 -5.21 -4.12
CA ASN A 54 -2.10 -6.48 -4.84
C ASN A 54 -0.74 -6.85 -5.41
N SER A 55 -0.17 -7.98 -4.99
CA SER A 55 1.11 -8.50 -5.47
C SER A 55 1.10 -8.92 -6.95
N GLN A 56 -0.07 -8.98 -7.59
CA GLN A 56 -0.24 -9.32 -9.00
C GLN A 56 -0.10 -8.13 -9.95
N LEU A 57 0.24 -6.94 -9.46
CA LEU A 57 0.48 -5.78 -10.31
C LEU A 57 1.70 -6.04 -11.22
N PRO A 58 1.56 -5.91 -12.55
CA PRO A 58 2.70 -6.06 -13.46
C PRO A 58 3.78 -5.02 -13.13
N LEU A 59 5.02 -5.46 -12.97
CA LEU A 59 6.20 -4.61 -12.76
C LEU A 59 6.27 -3.46 -13.80
N GLU A 60 5.86 -3.75 -15.04
CA GLU A 60 5.70 -2.78 -16.13
C GLU A 60 4.84 -1.57 -15.74
N SER A 61 3.73 -1.78 -15.02
CA SER A 61 2.83 -0.72 -14.59
C SER A 61 3.50 0.19 -13.55
N LEU A 62 4.29 -0.38 -12.64
CA LEU A 62 5.04 0.37 -11.62
C LEU A 62 6.21 1.15 -12.21
N LEU A 63 6.94 0.56 -13.17
CA LEU A 63 8.05 1.21 -13.87
C LEU A 63 7.57 2.37 -14.74
N LEU A 64 6.44 2.19 -15.44
CA LEU A 64 5.80 3.25 -16.22
C LEU A 64 5.39 4.42 -15.32
N GLU A 65 4.80 4.16 -14.15
CA GLU A 65 4.35 5.21 -13.21
C GLU A 65 5.53 6.00 -12.62
N THR A 66 6.62 5.32 -12.28
CA THR A 66 7.78 5.95 -11.67
C THR A 66 8.73 6.62 -12.67
N GLY A 67 8.38 6.62 -13.96
CA GLY A 67 9.17 7.26 -15.03
C GLY A 67 10.47 6.52 -15.37
N HIS A 68 10.61 5.26 -14.96
CA HIS A 68 11.80 4.43 -15.18
C HIS A 68 11.76 3.64 -16.50
N ARG A 69 11.13 4.21 -17.56
CA ARG A 69 11.07 3.59 -18.90
C ARG A 69 12.32 3.86 -19.74
#